data_AF-A0A7R9VM46-F1
#
_entry.id   AF-A0A7R9VM46-F1
#
_cell.length_a   1.000
_cell.length_b   1.000
_cell.length_c   1.000
_cell.angle_alpha   90.00
_cell.angle_beta   90.00
_cell.angle_gamma   90.00
#
_symmetry.space_group_name_H-M   'P 1'
#
loop_
_entity.id
_entity.type
_entity.pdbx_description
1 polymer ?
#
loop_
_entity_poly.entity_id
_entity_poly.type
_entity_poly.pdbx_seq_one_letter_code
_entity_poly.pdbx_strand_id
1 'polypeptide(L)'
;MKLEAAAGAATVRQLDADGALCCLSGRSGQWHVHRATVLLGRSSATKGSVDVDLSLGSSGAPAAKVCRRQAMLSLLPDGTFAVENLGRRPLHVDGEPLARFRSAPLAHLSLLEAGGVQLLFLVNTDAVARALRRSARLAA
;
A
#
# COMPACT_ATOMS: atom_id res chain seq x y z
N MET A 1 -1.86 -24.45 -8.41
CA MET A 1 -2.16 -25.13 -7.13
C MET A 1 -3.52 -24.64 -6.62
N LYS A 2 -4.42 -25.54 -6.18
CA LYS A 2 -5.79 -25.16 -5.74
C LYS A 2 -5.82 -24.31 -4.45
N LEU A 3 -4.79 -24.42 -3.60
CA LEU A 3 -4.72 -23.70 -2.33
C LEU A 3 -4.47 -22.20 -2.50
N GLU A 4 -3.50 -21.82 -3.34
CA GLU A 4 -3.21 -20.42 -3.69
C GLU A 4 -4.44 -19.72 -4.25
N ALA A 5 -5.17 -20.39 -5.15
CA ALA A 5 -6.40 -19.85 -5.72
C ALA A 5 -7.50 -19.64 -4.68
N ALA A 6 -7.65 -20.55 -3.71
CA ALA A 6 -8.63 -20.43 -2.64
C ALA A 6 -8.26 -19.31 -1.65
N ALA A 7 -6.98 -19.19 -1.28
CA ALA A 7 -6.47 -18.13 -0.41
C ALA A 7 -6.61 -16.74 -1.06
N GLY A 8 -6.28 -16.63 -2.35
CA GLY A 8 -6.50 -15.42 -3.14
C GLY A 8 -7.98 -15.04 -3.20
N ALA A 9 -8.87 -15.99 -3.48
CA ALA A 9 -10.32 -15.74 -3.51
C ALA A 9 -10.88 -15.30 -2.15
N ALA A 10 -10.41 -15.90 -1.05
CA ALA A 10 -10.81 -15.48 0.30
C ALA A 10 -10.37 -14.04 0.60
N THR A 11 -9.14 -13.69 0.22
CA THR A 11 -8.59 -12.34 0.38
C THR A 11 -9.40 -11.32 -0.41
N VAL A 12 -9.69 -11.58 -1.69
CA VAL A 12 -10.48 -10.68 -2.54
C VAL A 12 -11.88 -10.47 -1.96
N ARG A 13 -12.55 -11.54 -1.49
CA ARG A 13 -13.87 -11.43 -0.85
C ARG A 13 -13.85 -10.54 0.39
N GLN A 14 -12.80 -10.63 1.19
CA GLN A 14 -12.66 -9.78 2.38
C GLN A 14 -12.45 -8.32 1.98
N LEU A 15 -11.59 -8.06 0.99
CA LEU A 15 -11.40 -6.70 0.46
C LEU A 15 -12.67 -6.13 -0.15
N ASP A 16 -13.48 -6.95 -0.82
CA ASP A 16 -14.77 -6.55 -1.36
C ASP A 16 -15.79 -6.23 -0.27
N ALA A 17 -15.88 -7.08 0.76
CA ALA A 17 -16.76 -6.87 1.90
C ALA A 17 -16.44 -5.55 2.62
N ASP A 18 -15.16 -5.21 2.73
CA ASP A 18 -14.70 -3.98 3.35
C ASP A 18 -14.77 -2.76 2.40
N GLY A 19 -15.01 -2.98 1.10
CA GLY A 19 -14.95 -1.92 0.09
C GLY A 19 -13.54 -1.33 -0.07
N ALA A 20 -12.51 -2.14 0.18
CA ALA A 20 -11.11 -1.75 0.03
C ALA A 20 -10.68 -1.86 -1.44
N LEU A 21 -9.93 -0.86 -1.92
CA LEU A 21 -9.33 -0.84 -3.25
C LEU A 21 -8.10 -1.75 -3.32
N CYS A 22 -7.35 -1.80 -2.23
CA CYS A 22 -6.19 -2.66 -2.08
C CYS A 22 -5.88 -2.92 -0.59
N CYS A 23 -4.94 -3.81 -0.34
CA CYS A 23 -4.44 -4.13 0.98
C CYS A 23 -2.91 -4.21 0.96
N LEU A 24 -2.30 -3.71 2.02
CA LEU A 24 -0.90 -3.98 2.35
C LEU A 24 -0.92 -5.02 3.47
N SER A 25 -0.29 -6.18 3.25
CA SER A 25 -0.26 -7.28 4.22
C SER A 25 1.16 -7.49 4.71
N GLY A 26 1.39 -7.36 6.02
CA GLY A 26 2.68 -7.57 6.65
C GLY A 26 2.58 -8.49 7.86
N ARG A 27 3.74 -8.73 8.50
CA ARG A 27 3.81 -9.57 9.70
C ARG A 27 2.91 -9.10 10.83
N SER A 28 2.81 -7.79 11.03
CA SER A 28 2.07 -7.20 12.16
C SER A 28 0.60 -6.93 11.85
N GLY A 29 0.12 -7.22 10.64
CA GLY A 29 -1.28 -7.00 10.29
C GLY A 29 -1.50 -6.69 8.81
N GLN A 30 -2.76 -6.37 8.51
CA GLN A 30 -3.24 -5.98 7.19
C GLN A 30 -3.80 -4.56 7.27
N TRP A 31 -3.48 -3.75 6.26
CA TRP A 31 -3.96 -2.38 6.13
C TRP A 31 -4.81 -2.28 4.88
N HIS A 32 -6.12 -2.14 5.06
CA HIS A 32 -7.08 -1.99 3.98
C HIS A 32 -7.17 -0.53 3.54
N VAL A 33 -7.02 -0.29 2.24
CA VAL A 33 -6.91 1.05 1.66
C VAL A 33 -8.18 1.33 0.88
N HIS A 34 -8.93 2.35 1.31
CA HIS A 34 -10.21 2.75 0.70
C HIS A 34 -10.10 4.03 -0.13
N ARG A 35 -9.00 4.77 0.00
CA ARG A 35 -8.77 6.05 -0.68
C ARG A 35 -7.86 5.84 -1.89
N ALA A 36 -8.05 6.66 -2.92
CA ALA A 36 -7.20 6.65 -4.11
C ALA A 36 -5.75 7.02 -3.81
N THR A 37 -5.51 7.84 -2.77
CA THR A 37 -4.15 8.22 -2.36
C THR A 37 -4.03 8.10 -0.85
N VAL A 38 -2.99 7.41 -0.39
CA VAL A 38 -2.72 7.21 1.05
C VAL A 38 -1.23 7.40 1.36
N LEU A 39 -0.97 7.98 2.52
CA LEU A 39 0.36 8.22 3.04
C LEU A 39 0.81 7.07 3.95
N LEU A 40 1.97 6.49 3.64
CA LEU A 40 2.63 5.48 4.46
C LEU A 40 3.78 6.12 5.22
N GLY A 41 3.96 5.74 6.48
CA GLY A 41 5.08 6.23 7.26
C GLY A 41 4.97 5.88 8.73
N ARG A 42 5.41 6.79 9.58
CA ARG A 42 5.36 6.64 11.04
C ARG A 42 4.57 7.79 11.62
N SER A 43 3.49 7.50 12.34
CA SER A 43 2.73 8.52 13.04
C SER A 43 3.59 9.17 14.12
N SER A 44 3.39 10.46 14.35
CA SER A 44 4.06 11.17 15.43
C SER A 44 3.18 12.29 15.96
N ALA A 45 3.16 12.45 17.28
CA ALA A 45 2.47 13.55 17.95
C ALA A 45 2.81 14.94 17.38
N THR A 46 4.00 15.12 16.80
CA THR A 46 4.47 16.42 16.27
C THR A 46 4.14 16.69 14.80
N LYS A 47 3.81 15.67 13.99
CA LYS A 47 3.59 15.84 12.54
C LYS A 47 2.32 15.16 12.02
N GLY A 48 1.46 14.70 12.91
CA GLY A 48 0.19 14.05 12.58
C GLY A 48 0.29 12.54 12.39
N SER A 49 -0.88 11.94 12.16
CA SER A 49 -1.04 10.54 11.79
C SER A 49 -0.80 10.32 10.29
N VAL A 50 -0.41 9.10 9.94
CA VAL A 50 -0.40 8.61 8.56
C VAL A 50 -1.58 7.68 8.34
N ASP A 51 -1.97 7.45 7.08
CA ASP A 51 -3.04 6.49 6.76
C ASP A 51 -2.59 5.04 7.05
N VAL A 52 -1.29 4.74 6.81
CA VAL A 52 -0.70 3.42 7.08
C VAL A 52 0.55 3.59 7.95
N ASP A 53 0.43 3.20 9.22
CA ASP A 53 1.54 3.29 10.18
C ASP A 53 2.44 2.05 10.15
N LEU A 54 3.59 2.22 9.51
CA LEU A 54 4.61 1.19 9.35
C LEU A 54 5.39 0.93 10.63
N SER A 55 5.33 1.80 11.65
CA SER A 55 6.04 1.54 12.91
C SER A 55 5.48 0.33 13.66
N LEU A 56 4.21 0.00 13.43
CA LEU A 56 3.56 -1.20 13.95
C LEU A 56 4.10 -2.48 13.29
N GLY A 57 4.55 -2.39 12.04
CA GLY A 57 5.09 -3.49 11.23
C GLY A 57 6.49 -3.96 11.61
N SER A 58 7.17 -3.22 12.48
CA SER A 58 8.60 -3.37 12.73
C SER A 58 8.86 -4.31 13.92
N SER A 59 8.78 -5.64 13.70
CA SER A 59 9.16 -6.62 14.73
C SER A 59 10.69 -6.62 14.92
N GLY A 60 11.21 -5.68 15.69
CA GLY A 60 12.62 -5.62 16.10
C GLY A 60 13.49 -4.58 15.37
N ALA A 61 13.03 -3.96 14.27
CA ALA A 61 13.72 -2.80 13.72
C ALA A 61 13.28 -1.50 14.46
N PRO A 62 14.19 -0.54 14.71
CA PRO A 62 13.80 0.72 15.32
C PRO A 62 12.80 1.45 14.43
N ALA A 63 11.64 1.85 14.97
CA ALA A 63 10.66 2.68 14.28
C ALA A 63 11.29 3.98 13.70
N ALA A 64 12.42 4.43 14.26
CA ALA A 64 13.23 5.53 13.75
C ALA A 64 13.80 5.31 12.32
N LYS A 65 13.86 4.06 11.83
CA LYS A 65 14.31 3.74 10.48
C LYS A 65 13.29 4.11 9.41
N VAL A 66 12.01 4.27 9.78
CA VAL A 66 10.93 4.70 8.88
C VAL A 66 10.74 6.21 9.01
N CYS A 67 10.70 6.91 7.87
CA CYS A 67 10.38 8.33 7.86
C CYS A 67 8.91 8.56 8.24
N ARG A 68 8.61 9.67 8.91
CA ARG A 68 7.22 10.07 9.23
C ARG A 68 6.32 10.09 7.99
N ARG A 69 6.88 10.54 6.86
CA ARG A 69 6.33 10.41 5.51
C ARG A 69 7.31 9.57 4.71
N GLN A 70 7.07 8.29 4.58
CA GLN A 70 7.99 7.36 3.92
C GLN A 70 7.60 7.14 2.46
N ALA A 71 6.32 6.91 2.18
CA ALA A 71 5.86 6.68 0.82
C ALA A 71 4.44 7.21 0.60
N MET A 72 4.11 7.52 -0.65
CA MET A 72 2.75 7.78 -1.10
C MET A 72 2.32 6.65 -2.02
N LEU A 73 1.19 6.00 -1.70
CA LEU A 73 0.56 5.02 -2.58
C LEU A 73 -0.63 5.69 -3.29
N SER A 74 -0.67 5.57 -4.61
CA SER A 74 -1.67 6.23 -5.45
C SER A 74 -2.27 5.26 -6.45
N LEU A 75 -3.61 5.25 -6.55
CA LEU A 75 -4.39 4.70 -7.64
C LEU A 75 -4.38 5.72 -8.78
N LEU A 76 -3.84 5.31 -9.93
CA LEU A 76 -3.76 6.10 -11.13
C LEU A 76 -5.06 6.03 -11.94
N PRO A 77 -5.32 6.99 -12.86
CA PRO A 77 -6.54 7.00 -13.66
C PRO A 77 -6.74 5.78 -14.56
N ASP A 78 -5.66 5.07 -14.90
CA ASP A 78 -5.68 3.84 -15.68
C ASP A 78 -6.02 2.59 -14.83
N GLY A 79 -6.20 2.75 -13.52
CA GLY A 79 -6.50 1.68 -12.58
C GLY A 79 -5.29 0.96 -12.01
N THR A 80 -4.08 1.40 -12.36
CA THR A 80 -2.85 0.86 -11.80
C THR A 80 -2.47 1.56 -10.50
N PHE A 81 -1.64 0.93 -9.69
CA PHE A 81 -1.07 1.56 -8.49
C PHE A 81 0.37 1.94 -8.73
N ALA A 82 0.77 3.08 -8.15
CA ALA A 82 2.16 3.50 -8.08
C ALA A 82 2.50 3.89 -6.64
N VAL A 83 3.76 3.68 -6.29
CA VAL A 83 4.32 4.13 -5.02
C VAL A 83 5.44 5.13 -5.27
N GLU A 84 5.40 6.27 -4.58
CA GLU A 84 6.45 7.27 -4.57
C GLU A 84 7.20 7.25 -3.23
N ASN A 85 8.52 7.23 -3.26
CA ASN A 85 9.32 7.35 -2.05
C ASN A 85 9.44 8.82 -1.62
N LEU A 86 8.84 9.19 -0.49
CA LEU A 86 8.96 10.52 0.11
C LEU A 86 10.08 10.60 1.16
N GLY A 87 10.51 9.45 1.65
CA GLY A 87 11.48 9.29 2.72
C GLY A 87 12.91 9.61 2.31
N ARG A 88 13.78 9.84 3.31
CA ARG A 88 15.22 10.05 3.08
C ARG A 88 15.96 8.77 2.74
N ARG A 89 15.41 7.62 3.12
CA ARG A 89 15.98 6.30 2.86
C ARG A 89 15.29 5.66 1.67
N PRO A 90 15.98 4.82 0.89
CA PRO A 90 15.35 4.04 -0.16
C PRO A 90 14.17 3.23 0.37
N LEU A 91 13.10 3.25 -0.41
CA LEU A 91 12.03 2.26 -0.38
C LEU A 91 12.46 1.13 -1.33
N HIS A 92 12.13 -0.13 -1.07
CA HIS A 92 12.39 -1.19 -2.05
C HIS A 92 11.06 -1.73 -2.56
N VAL A 93 10.99 -2.00 -3.86
CA VAL A 93 9.86 -2.66 -4.52
C VAL A 93 10.43 -3.89 -5.20
N ASP A 94 10.00 -5.07 -4.77
CA ASP A 94 10.49 -6.35 -5.30
C ASP A 94 12.02 -6.48 -5.24
N GLY A 95 12.62 -5.94 -4.17
CA GLY A 95 14.06 -5.90 -3.94
C GLY A 95 14.80 -4.72 -4.60
N GLU A 96 14.16 -4.03 -5.56
CA GLU A 96 14.78 -2.90 -6.27
C GLU A 96 14.67 -1.58 -5.49
N PRO A 97 15.78 -0.86 -5.27
CA PRO A 97 15.77 0.37 -4.49
C PRO A 97 15.16 1.54 -5.28
N LEU A 98 14.12 2.14 -4.70
CA LEU A 98 13.49 3.37 -5.16
C LEU A 98 14.03 4.58 -4.38
N ALA A 99 14.78 5.44 -5.06
CA ALA A 99 15.33 6.66 -4.49
C ALA A 99 14.24 7.67 -4.10
N ARG A 100 14.59 8.66 -3.28
CA ARG A 100 13.67 9.72 -2.85
C ARG A 100 13.12 10.51 -4.05
N PHE A 101 11.83 10.82 -4.01
CA PHE A 101 11.05 11.50 -5.06
C PHE A 101 11.04 10.76 -6.40
N ARG A 102 11.27 9.45 -6.35
CA ARG A 102 11.06 8.56 -7.48
C ARG A 102 9.82 7.71 -7.22
N SER A 103 9.15 7.37 -8.31
CA SER A 103 7.96 6.52 -8.30
C SER A 103 8.23 5.23 -9.05
N ALA A 104 7.58 4.15 -8.62
CA ALA A 104 7.56 2.86 -9.28
C ALA A 104 6.12 2.33 -9.36
N PRO A 105 5.78 1.55 -10.41
CA PRO A 105 4.53 0.81 -10.43
C PRO A 105 4.51 -0.20 -9.28
N LEU A 106 3.33 -0.47 -8.75
CA LEU A 106 3.10 -1.46 -7.70
C LEU A 106 2.07 -2.47 -8.19
N ALA A 107 2.54 -3.63 -8.64
CA ALA A 107 1.70 -4.68 -9.20
C ALA A 107 1.14 -5.58 -8.09
N HIS A 108 0.07 -6.32 -8.40
CA HIS A 108 -0.43 -7.32 -7.48
C HIS A 108 0.70 -8.30 -7.08
N LEU A 109 0.82 -8.56 -5.77
CA LEU A 109 1.87 -9.35 -5.14
C LEU A 109 3.26 -8.72 -5.11
N SER A 110 3.42 -7.44 -5.47
CA SER A 110 4.67 -6.72 -5.24
C SER A 110 4.99 -6.63 -3.74
N LEU A 111 6.26 -6.83 -3.40
CA LEU A 111 6.80 -6.70 -2.06
C LEU A 111 7.33 -5.28 -1.86
N LEU A 112 6.75 -4.56 -0.89
CA LEU A 112 7.15 -3.22 -0.50
C LEU A 112 7.97 -3.27 0.79
N GLU A 113 9.17 -2.69 0.79
CA GLU A 113 10.05 -2.71 1.96
C GLU A 113 10.53 -1.32 2.37
N ALA A 114 10.27 -0.95 3.63
CA ALA A 114 10.72 0.30 4.20
C ALA A 114 11.20 0.13 5.65
N GLY A 115 12.46 0.47 5.92
CA GLY A 115 12.98 0.49 7.29
C GLY A 115 12.99 -0.89 7.99
N GLY A 116 12.98 -1.99 7.23
CA GLY A 116 12.88 -3.36 7.74
C GLY A 116 11.45 -3.90 7.86
N VAL A 117 10.45 -3.10 7.48
CA VAL A 117 9.06 -3.53 7.38
C VAL A 117 8.82 -4.02 5.96
N GLN A 118 8.26 -5.22 5.83
CA GLN A 118 7.93 -5.84 4.56
C GLN A 118 6.41 -5.98 4.43
N LEU A 119 5.86 -5.51 3.31
CA LEU A 119 4.43 -5.50 3.04
C LEU A 119 4.16 -6.08 1.65
N LEU A 120 3.35 -7.14 1.59
CA LEU A 120 2.84 -7.68 0.35
C LEU A 120 1.65 -6.84 -0.14
N PHE A 121 1.67 -6.41 -1.39
CA PHE A 121 0.61 -5.62 -1.98
C PHE A 121 -0.46 -6.48 -2.65
N LEU A 122 -1.72 -6.28 -2.29
CA LEU A 122 -2.87 -7.04 -2.76
C LEU A 122 -3.90 -6.08 -3.36
N VAL A 123 -4.36 -6.34 -4.59
CA VAL A 123 -5.27 -5.43 -5.30
C VAL A 123 -6.65 -6.05 -5.36
N ASN A 124 -7.68 -5.24 -5.10
CA ASN A 124 -9.06 -5.59 -5.40
C ASN A 124 -9.46 -4.98 -6.74
N THR A 125 -9.28 -5.74 -7.81
CA THR A 125 -9.53 -5.28 -9.19
C THR A 125 -10.98 -4.85 -9.40
N ASP A 126 -11.93 -5.53 -8.76
CA ASP A 126 -13.36 -5.24 -8.93
C ASP A 126 -13.74 -3.93 -8.22
N ALA A 127 -13.21 -3.70 -7.00
CA ALA A 127 -13.38 -2.44 -6.30
C ALA A 127 -12.75 -1.27 -7.07
N VAL A 128 -11.55 -1.46 -7.62
CA VAL A 128 -10.88 -0.48 -8.48
C VAL A 128 -11.75 -0.15 -9.69
N ALA A 129 -12.24 -1.15 -10.42
CA ALA A 129 -13.11 -0.94 -11.57
C ALA A 129 -14.41 -0.21 -11.20
N ARG A 130 -15.00 -0.50 -10.04
CA ARG A 130 -16.16 0.26 -9.51
C ARG A 130 -15.79 1.72 -9.20
N ALA A 131 -14.64 1.96 -8.58
CA ALA A 131 -14.17 3.30 -8.26
C ALA A 131 -13.91 4.15 -9.50
N LEU A 132 -13.25 3.60 -10.53
CA LEU A 132 -12.99 4.29 -11.79
C LEU A 132 -14.27 4.63 -12.56
N ARG A 133 -15.24 3.70 -12.60
CA ARG A 133 -16.55 3.98 -13.21
C ARG A 133 -17.29 5.09 -12.48
N ARG A 134 -17.17 5.16 -11.15
CA ARG A 134 -17.77 6.22 -10.35
C ARG A 134 -17.09 7.57 -10.59
N SER A 135 -15.76 7.62 -10.63
CA SER A 135 -15.03 8.88 -10.90
C SER A 135 -15.33 9.42 -12.30
N ALA A 136 -15.38 8.54 -13.32
CA ALA A 136 -15.73 8.94 -14.68
C ALA A 136 -17.14 9.56 -14.78
N ARG A 137 -18.11 9.04 -14.03
CA ARG A 137 -19.47 9.60 -13.97
C ARG A 137 -19.56 10.95 -13.28
N LEU A 138 -18.69 11.23 -12.30
CA LEU A 138 -18.66 12.50 -11.58
C LEU A 138 -17.91 13.60 -12.34
N ALA A 139 -17.09 13.22 -13.31
CA ALA A 139 -16.35 14.13 -14.17
C ALA A 139 -17.10 14.50 -15.46
N ALA A 140 -18.27 13.91 -15.70
CA ALA A 140 -19.16 14.17 -16.83
C ALA A 140 -20.31 15.09 -16.41
#